data_AF-A0A2N3IVY2-F1
#
_entry.id   AF-A0A2N3IVY2-F1
#
_cell.length_a   1.000
_cell.length_b   1.000
_cell.length_c   1.000
_cell.angle_alpha   90.00
_cell.angle_beta   90.00
_cell.angle_gamma   90.00
#
_symmetry.space_group_name_H-M   'P 1'
#
loop_
_entity.id
_entity.type
_entity.pdbx_description
1 polymer ?
#
loop_
_entity_poly.entity_id
_entity_poly.type
_entity_poly.pdbx_seq_one_letter_code
_entity_poly.pdbx_strand_id
1 'polypeptide(L)' 'MGDIVTFSWWTHKIGGLHRNDFIMAARTDQLSR' A
#
# COMPACT_ATOMS: atom_id res chain seq x y z
N MET A 1 5.49 22.41 -7.88
CA MET A 1 6.12 21.13 -8.22
C MET A 1 5.53 20.12 -7.25
N GLY A 2 4.79 19.11 -7.71
CA GLY A 2 4.19 18.13 -6.79
C GLY A 2 5.27 17.16 -6.28
N ASP A 3 5.28 16.89 -4.99
CA ASP A 3 6.24 15.97 -4.38
C ASP A 3 5.79 14.52 -4.57
N ILE A 4 6.74 13.62 -4.89
CA ILE A 4 6.49 12.19 -5.06
C ILE A 4 6.56 11.53 -3.68
N VAL A 5 5.47 10.86 -3.29
CA VAL A 5 5.38 10.15 -2.01
C VAL A 5 5.33 8.64 -2.26
N THR A 6 6.29 7.92 -1.70
CA THR A 6 6.36 6.45 -1.76
C THR A 6 6.00 5.86 -0.39
N PHE A 7 5.06 4.91 -0.34
CA PHE A 7 4.68 4.20 0.88
C PHE A 7 4.56 2.69 0.61
N SER A 8 4.69 1.89 1.66
CA SER A 8 4.57 0.43 1.63
C SER A 8 3.53 -0.03 2.65
N TRP A 9 2.73 -1.04 2.28
CA TRP A 9 1.74 -1.65 3.16
C TRP A 9 2.24 -2.99 3.71
N TRP A 10 2.13 -3.20 5.02
CA TRP A 10 2.49 -4.45 5.65
C TRP A 10 1.75 -4.68 6.97
N THR A 11 1.09 -5.83 7.09
CA THR A 11 0.45 -6.29 8.32
C THR A 11 1.28 -7.39 8.98
N HIS A 12 1.87 -7.11 10.14
CA HIS A 12 2.78 -8.02 10.87
C HIS A 12 2.10 -9.21 11.59
N LYS A 13 0.88 -9.59 11.21
CA LYS A 13 0.03 -10.47 12.04
C LYS A 13 0.32 -11.97 11.85
N ILE A 14 0.83 -12.37 10.68
CA ILE A 14 1.45 -13.68 10.41
C ILE A 14 2.63 -13.38 9.48
N GLY A 15 3.84 -13.83 9.81
CA GLY A 15 5.05 -13.40 9.11
C GLY A 15 4.94 -13.54 7.58
N GLY A 16 4.88 -12.40 6.88
CA GLY A 16 4.65 -12.33 5.44
C GLY A 16 3.67 -11.23 5.04
N LEU A 17 3.39 -11.15 3.73
CA LEU A 17 2.41 -10.22 3.16
C LEU A 17 1.02 -10.85 3.11
N HIS A 18 0.02 -10.05 3.47
CA HIS A 18 -1.35 -10.53 3.54
C HIS A 18 -2.15 -9.97 2.38
N ARG A 19 -3.24 -10.66 2.04
CA ARG A 19 -4.22 -10.16 1.08
C ARG A 19 -4.64 -8.71 1.35
N ASN A 20 -4.72 -8.31 2.61
CA ASN A 20 -5.10 -6.94 2.96
C ASN A 20 -4.03 -5.90 2.57
N ASP A 21 -2.75 -6.26 2.64
CA ASP A 21 -1.66 -5.37 2.24
C ASP A 21 -1.75 -5.05 0.73
N PHE A 22 -2.08 -6.07 -0.08
CA PHE A 22 -2.31 -5.89 -1.52
C PHE A 22 -3.58 -5.05 -1.82
N ILE A 23 -4.66 -5.23 -1.06
CA ILE A 23 -5.88 -4.42 -1.22
C ILE A 23 -5.61 -2.95 -0.93
N MET A 24 -4.87 -2.67 0.14
CA MET A 24 -4.53 -1.29 0.50
C MET A 24 -3.60 -0.66 -0.55
N ALA A 25 -2.61 -1.40 -1.04
CA ALA A 25 -1.75 -0.93 -2.13
C ALA A 25 -2.58 -0.54 -3.38
N ALA A 26 -3.49 -1.41 -3.82
CA ALA A 26 -4.33 -1.14 -5.00
C ALA A 26 -5.29 0.05 -4.80
N ARG A 27 -5.86 0.23 -3.60
CA ARG A 27 -6.74 1.37 -3.29
C ARG A 27 -5.99 2.69 -3.32
N THR A 28 -4.77 2.73 -2.80
CA THR A 28 -3.99 3.98 -2.81
C THR A 28 -3.47 4.31 -4.20
N ASP A 29 -3.13 3.30 -5.02
CA ASP A 29 -2.78 3.50 -6.43
C ASP A 29 -3.93 4.17 -7.22
N GLN A 30 -5.19 3.79 -6.91
CA GLN A 30 -6.38 4.44 -7.48
C GLN A 30 -6.57 5.89 -7.03
N LEU A 31 -6.14 6.25 -5.81
CA LEU A 31 -6.22 7.63 -5.30
C LEU A 31 -5.14 8.55 -5.89
N SER A 32 -4.08 7.96 -6.46
CA SER A 32 -2.98 8.67 -7.10
C SER A 32 -3.24 9.01 -8.58
N ARG A 33 -4.38 8.58 -9.14
CA ARG A 33 -4.88 8.96 -10.47
C ARG A 33 -5.91 10.07 -10.38
#